data_AF-A0A6F9XJB9-F1
#
_entry.id   AF-A0A6F9XJB9-F1
#
_cell.length_a   1.000
_cell.length_b   1.000
_cell.length_c   1.000
_cell.angle_alpha   90.00
_cell.angle_beta   90.00
_cell.angle_gamma   90.00
#
_symmetry.space_group_name_H-M   'P 1'
#
loop_
_entity.id
_entity.type
_entity.pdbx_description
1 polymer ?
#
loop_
_entity_poly.entity_id
_entity_poly.type
_entity_poly.pdbx_seq_one_letter_code
_entity_poly.pdbx_strand_id
1 'polypeptide(L)'
;MSNTDFLDKAAELVIKHSPYKLGKDNIFVVWASKVLQNNKALLGTTIVEDNTYYEVTYNGDGNVFYVDVYRHHENFEVKAG
;
A
#
# COMPACT_ATOMS: atom_id res chain seq x y z
N MET A 1 -0.98 -12.15 12.08
CA MET A 1 0.02 -11.84 11.03
C MET A 1 1.08 -10.90 11.60
N SER A 2 2.37 -11.15 11.35
CA SER A 2 3.42 -10.18 11.71
C SER A 2 3.34 -8.95 10.79
N ASN A 3 3.99 -7.84 11.16
CA ASN A 3 3.98 -6.66 10.28
C ASN A 3 4.72 -6.95 8.96
N THR A 4 5.83 -7.71 9.01
CA THR A 4 6.58 -8.12 7.82
C THR A 4 5.75 -8.99 6.89
N ASP A 5 5.07 -10.02 7.42
CA ASP A 5 4.19 -10.89 6.62
C ASP A 5 3.08 -10.09 5.94
N PHE A 6 2.52 -9.10 6.66
CA PHE A 6 1.49 -8.22 6.11
C PHE A 6 2.03 -7.35 4.98
N LEU A 7 3.19 -6.72 5.16
CA LEU A 7 3.79 -5.87 4.14
C LEU A 7 4.20 -6.66 2.89
N ASP A 8 4.76 -7.86 3.07
CA ASP A 8 5.02 -8.78 1.96
C ASP A 8 3.73 -9.12 1.22
N LYS A 9 2.65 -9.43 1.96
CA LYS A 9 1.37 -9.76 1.34
C LYS A 9 0.73 -8.56 0.63
N ALA A 10 0.86 -7.37 1.21
CA ALA A 10 0.38 -6.13 0.63
C ALA A 10 1.09 -5.84 -0.69
N ALA A 11 2.42 -5.98 -0.74
CA ALA A 11 3.19 -5.82 -1.97
C ALA A 11 2.76 -6.82 -3.05
N GLU A 12 2.53 -8.10 -2.71
CA GLU A 12 2.01 -9.10 -3.64
C GLU A 12 0.63 -8.73 -4.22
N LEU A 13 -0.26 -8.21 -3.38
CA LEU A 13 -1.60 -7.78 -3.82
C LEU A 13 -1.52 -6.60 -4.79
N VAL A 14 -0.63 -5.63 -4.53
CA VAL A 14 -0.37 -4.50 -5.43
C VAL A 14 0.20 -4.98 -6.77
N ILE A 15 1.23 -5.82 -6.74
CA ILE A 15 1.85 -6.39 -7.95
C ILE A 15 0.80 -7.14 -8.79
N LYS A 16 -0.08 -7.91 -8.14
CA LYS A 16 -1.13 -8.66 -8.82
C LYS A 16 -2.21 -7.77 -9.44
N HIS A 17 -2.55 -6.66 -8.80
CA HIS A 17 -3.62 -5.77 -9.26
C HIS A 17 -3.15 -4.75 -10.30
N SER A 18 -1.87 -4.35 -10.25
CA SER A 18 -1.32 -3.34 -11.15
C SER A 18 -1.47 -3.78 -12.63
N PRO A 19 -1.84 -2.87 -13.54
CA PRO A 19 -1.86 -3.16 -14.98
C PRO A 19 -0.44 -3.28 -15.56
N TYR A 20 0.59 -2.90 -14.80
CA TYR A 20 2.00 -2.97 -15.20
C TYR A 20 2.64 -4.26 -14.70
N LYS A 21 3.68 -4.72 -15.41
CA LYS A 21 4.52 -5.84 -14.93
C LYS A 21 5.47 -5.33 -13.85
N LEU A 22 5.13 -5.56 -12.58
CA LEU A 22 5.90 -5.13 -11.43
C LEU A 22 6.69 -6.28 -10.77
N GLY A 23 7.85 -5.96 -10.23
CA GLY A 23 8.57 -6.74 -9.23
C GLY A 23 8.46 -6.12 -7.83
N LYS A 24 8.95 -6.83 -6.80
CA LYS A 24 8.98 -6.31 -5.42
C LYS A 24 9.81 -5.04 -5.28
N ASP A 25 10.85 -4.91 -6.09
CA ASP A 25 11.73 -3.74 -6.22
C ASP A 25 11.02 -2.49 -6.77
N ASN A 26 9.85 -2.65 -7.41
CA ASN A 26 9.03 -1.54 -7.85
C ASN A 26 8.05 -1.04 -6.77
N ILE A 27 7.96 -1.70 -5.61
CA ILE A 27 7.01 -1.35 -4.55
C ILE A 27 7.74 -0.70 -3.39
N PHE A 28 7.20 0.40 -2.89
CA PHE A 28 7.68 1.02 -1.65
C PHE A 28 6.52 1.34 -0.71
N VAL A 29 6.80 1.29 0.60
CA VAL A 29 5.83 1.61 1.65
C VAL A 29 5.92 3.11 1.94
N VAL A 30 4.81 3.82 1.78
CA VAL A 30 4.70 5.24 2.17
C VAL A 30 4.54 5.34 3.69
N TRP A 31 3.60 4.57 4.23
CA TRP A 31 3.41 4.40 5.66
C TRP A 31 2.69 3.08 5.96
N ALA A 32 2.84 2.60 7.19
CA ALA A 32 2.14 1.44 7.69
C ALA A 32 1.79 1.61 9.17
N SER A 33 0.70 0.98 9.59
CA SER A 33 0.26 0.93 10.97
C SER A 33 -0.31 -0.44 11.31
N LYS A 34 -0.08 -0.87 12.55
CA LYS A 34 -0.61 -2.10 13.13
C LYS A 34 -1.32 -1.80 14.44
N VAL A 35 -2.55 -2.27 14.58
CA VAL A 35 -3.35 -2.16 15.80
C VAL A 35 -3.98 -3.51 16.08
N LEU A 36 -3.53 -4.17 17.15
CA LEU A 36 -3.94 -5.53 17.52
C LEU A 36 -3.77 -6.52 16.35
N GLN A 37 -4.83 -7.22 15.94
CA GLN A 37 -4.83 -8.13 14.79
C GLN A 37 -4.92 -7.41 13.42
N ASN A 38 -5.18 -6.11 13.38
CA ASN A 38 -5.40 -5.35 12.15
C ASN A 38 -4.14 -4.67 11.65
N ASN A 39 -3.97 -4.59 10.32
CA ASN A 39 -2.86 -3.87 9.69
C ASN A 39 -3.38 -3.00 8.54
N LYS A 40 -2.70 -1.89 8.28
CA LYS A 40 -3.01 -0.99 7.17
C LYS A 40 -1.71 -0.40 6.64
N ALA A 41 -1.55 -0.34 5.33
CA ALA A 41 -0.41 0.30 4.69
C ALA A 41 -0.83 1.04 3.43
N LEU A 42 -0.20 2.18 3.19
CA LEU A 42 -0.22 2.86 1.91
C LEU A 42 1.08 2.54 1.17
N LEU A 43 0.95 2.00 -0.03
CA LEU A 43 2.05 1.60 -0.89
C LEU A 43 2.03 2.43 -2.17
N GLY A 44 3.21 2.76 -2.68
CA GLY A 44 3.39 3.34 -4.01
C GLY A 44 4.13 2.39 -4.93
N THR A 45 4.10 2.70 -6.22
CA THR A 45 4.93 2.03 -7.23
C THR A 45 5.95 3.00 -7.82
N THR A 46 7.06 2.48 -8.33
CA THR A 46 8.05 3.30 -9.05
C THR A 46 7.59 3.70 -10.46
N ILE A 47 6.38 3.32 -10.89
CA ILE A 47 5.84 3.65 -12.21
C ILE A 47 5.25 5.06 -12.16
N VAL A 48 5.99 6.02 -12.72
CA VAL A 48 5.64 7.45 -12.65
C VAL A 48 4.40 7.75 -13.48
N GLU A 49 4.14 7.03 -14.58
CA GLU A 49 2.95 7.25 -15.41
C GLU A 49 1.64 6.81 -14.73
N ASP A 50 1.72 5.81 -13.84
CA ASP A 50 0.58 5.29 -13.10
C ASP A 50 0.11 6.32 -12.06
N ASN A 51 1.07 6.95 -11.38
CA ASN A 51 0.85 7.92 -10.30
C ASN A 51 -0.22 7.40 -9.30
N THR A 52 -0.16 6.10 -9.00
CA THR A 52 -1.17 5.38 -8.23
C THR A 52 -0.61 4.95 -6.87
N TYR A 53 -1.38 5.23 -5.82
CA TYR A 53 -1.17 4.67 -4.49
C TYR A 53 -2.20 3.58 -4.20
N TYR A 54 -1.78 2.59 -3.43
CA TYR A 54 -2.57 1.45 -3.04
C TYR A 54 -2.65 1.40 -1.52
N GLU A 55 -3.84 1.45 -0.95
CA GLU A 55 -4.06 1.23 0.46
C GLU A 55 -4.51 -0.20 0.68
N VAL A 56 -3.69 -0.98 1.37
CA VAL A 56 -4.02 -2.36 1.73
C VAL A 56 -4.40 -2.40 3.20
N THR A 57 -5.55 -2.98 3.49
CA THR A 57 -6.04 -3.18 4.86
C THR A 57 -6.24 -4.66 5.13
N TYR A 58 -5.69 -5.17 6.22
CA TYR A 58 -5.97 -6.51 6.71
C TYR A 58 -6.82 -6.42 7.99
N ASN A 59 -8.05 -6.94 7.90
CA ASN A 59 -8.91 -7.18 9.05
C ASN A 59 -8.60 -8.56 9.62
N GLY A 60 -7.96 -8.60 10.78
CA GLY A 60 -7.53 -9.82 11.43
C GLY A 60 -8.67 -10.63 12.06
N ASP A 61 -9.79 -9.99 12.40
CA ASP A 61 -10.96 -10.68 12.97
C ASP A 61 -11.70 -11.48 11.87
N GLY A 62 -11.84 -10.87 10.70
CA GLY A 62 -12.45 -11.52 9.53
C GLY A 62 -11.48 -12.36 8.71
N ASN A 63 -10.17 -12.21 8.94
CA ASN A 63 -9.11 -12.72 8.06
C ASN A 63 -9.29 -12.29 6.59
N VAL A 64 -9.60 -11.01 6.36
CA VAL A 64 -9.92 -10.44 5.04
C VAL A 64 -8.97 -9.30 4.70
N PHE A 65 -8.56 -9.23 3.43
CA PHE A 65 -7.84 -8.10 2.87
C PHE A 65 -8.78 -7.21 2.04
N TYR A 66 -8.59 -5.90 2.15
CA TYR A 66 -9.18 -4.88 1.31
C TYR A 66 -8.06 -4.11 0.62
N VAL A 67 -8.30 -3.70 -0.63
CA VAL A 67 -7.35 -2.93 -1.43
C VAL A 67 -8.09 -1.76 -2.06
N ASP A 68 -7.74 -0.55 -1.66
CA ASP A 68 -8.23 0.69 -2.24
C ASP A 68 -7.15 1.26 -3.18
N VAL A 69 -7.58 1.80 -4.32
CA VAL A 69 -6.69 2.32 -5.37
C VAL A 69 -6.95 3.81 -5.55
N TYR A 70 -5.91 4.61 -5.38
CA TYR A 70 -5.97 6.08 -5.46
C TYR A 70 -5.04 6.60 -6.55
N ARG A 71 -5.51 7.54 -7.36
CA ARG A 71 -4.64 8.31 -8.25
C ARG A 71 -4.16 9.56 -7.55
N HIS A 72 -2.86 9.69 -7.40
CA HIS A 72 -2.23 10.91 -6.89
C HIS A 72 -2.50 12.08 -7.84
N HIS A 73 -2.86 13.23 -7.27
CA HIS A 73 -3.21 14.43 -8.02
C HIS A 73 -2.07 15.44 -7.99
N GLU A 74 -1.68 15.86 -6.78
CA GLU A 74 -0.63 16.86 -6.57
C GLU A 74 -0.01 16.72 -5.17
N ASN A 75 1.17 17.31 -5.02
CA ASN A 75 1.83 17.50 -3.73
C ASN A 75 2.20 18.98 -3.60
N PHE A 76 1.79 19.62 -2.52
CA PHE A 76 2.15 21.01 -2.23
C PHE A 76 2.63 21.15 -0.79
N GLU A 77 3.63 22.01 -0.60
CA GLU A 77 4.22 22.28 0.71
C GLU A 77 3.31 23.20 1.53
N VAL A 78 3.08 22.84 2.80
CA VAL A 78 2.43 23.71 3.79
C VAL A 78 3.32 23.77 5.02
N LYS A 79 3.60 24.98 5.50
CA LYS A 79 4.41 25.18 6.71
C LYS A 79 3.54 24.95 7.96
N ALA A 80 4.07 24.19 8.91
CA ALA A 80 3.50 24.11 10.25
C ALA A 80 3.65 25.48 10.93
N GLY A 81 2.55 26.05 11.42
CA GLY A 81 2.54 27.29 12.20
C GLY A 81 3.10 27.13 13.60
#